data_AF-A0A6P1TLF0-F1
#
_entry.id   AF-A0A6P1TLF0-F1
#
_cell.length_a   1.000
_cell.length_b   1.000
_cell.length_c   1.000
_cell.angle_alpha   90.00
_cell.angle_beta   90.00
_cell.angle_gamma   90.00
#
_symmetry.space_group_name_H-M   'P 1'
#
loop_
_entity.id
_entity.type
_entity.pdbx_description
1 polymer ?
#
loop_
_entity_poly.entity_id
_entity_poly.type
_entity_poly.pdbx_seq_one_letter_code
_entity_poly.pdbx_strand_id
1 'polypeptide(L)'
;MKVPEITGLGNSSLENSLNSKYLEVNTKLYKDFMDTVGSDVSPGNLALYTNYKVKVRTEELLVIESIKTEIAASGSESVQFDNIDLKNQVMITLPSLFKDDSYIGLISDNIKTQMREKMNEEERVIYFMEGDDSNSGFDQIKPDQNFYINEDGKLVISFDEYEVAPGSMGLVAFIIPTEVIRDALVSDTYIK
;
A
#
# COMPACT_ATOMS: atom_id res chain seq x y z
N MET A 1 -17.30 9.60 2.42
CA MET A 1 -15.84 9.73 2.54
C MET A 1 -15.48 9.93 4.01
N LYS A 2 -14.50 9.20 4.53
CA LYS A 2 -13.92 9.42 5.86
C LYS A 2 -12.44 9.72 5.67
N VAL A 3 -11.96 10.78 6.32
CA VAL A 3 -10.59 11.28 6.19
C VAL A 3 -9.85 11.02 7.50
N PRO A 4 -8.64 10.46 7.48
CA PRO A 4 -7.83 10.34 8.68
C PRO A 4 -7.45 11.72 9.24
N GLU A 5 -7.43 11.82 10.56
CA GLU A 5 -6.87 12.95 11.29
C GLU A 5 -5.97 12.39 12.39
N ILE A 6 -4.71 12.81 12.37
CA ILE A 6 -3.73 12.46 13.37
C ILE A 6 -3.64 13.61 14.36
N THR A 7 -3.67 13.28 15.65
CA THR A 7 -3.48 14.24 16.74
C THR A 7 -2.57 13.64 17.81
N GLY A 8 -1.86 14.50 18.53
CA GLY A 8 -1.07 14.10 19.69
C GLY A 8 0.30 13.50 19.35
N LEU A 9 0.86 13.80 18.16
CA LEU A 9 2.23 13.38 17.82
C LEU A 9 3.30 14.12 18.62
N GLY A 10 2.99 15.28 19.22
CA GLY A 10 3.96 16.16 19.88
C GLY A 10 4.79 17.01 18.90
N ASN A 11 4.80 16.66 17.61
CA ASN A 11 5.34 17.46 16.51
C ASN A 11 4.21 18.02 15.64
N SER A 12 3.83 19.26 15.91
CA SER A 12 2.76 19.93 15.17
C SER A 12 3.07 20.10 13.67
N SER A 13 4.34 20.18 13.27
CA SER A 13 4.70 20.30 11.86
C SER A 13 4.42 19.00 11.10
N LEU A 14 4.83 17.85 11.65
CA LEU A 14 4.54 16.55 11.06
C LEU A 14 3.02 16.29 11.05
N GLU A 15 2.36 16.55 12.17
CA GLU A 15 0.91 16.38 12.32
C GLU A 15 0.14 17.20 11.27
N ASN A 16 0.46 18.49 11.14
CA ASN A 16 -0.14 19.35 10.13
C ASN A 16 0.17 18.89 8.70
N SER A 17 1.39 18.42 8.43
CA SER A 17 1.77 17.90 7.11
C SER A 17 0.95 16.67 6.74
N LEU A 18 0.77 15.73 7.67
CA LEU A 18 -0.02 14.51 7.44
C LEU A 18 -1.50 14.83 7.26
N ASN A 19 -2.07 15.65 8.14
CA ASN A 19 -3.48 16.05 8.04
C ASN A 19 -3.77 16.84 6.77
N SER A 20 -2.84 17.72 6.34
CA SER A 20 -2.96 18.43 5.07
C SER A 20 -2.91 17.48 3.88
N LYS A 21 -1.97 16.51 3.88
CA LYS A 21 -1.89 15.46 2.85
C LYS A 21 -3.22 14.68 2.76
N TYR A 22 -3.76 14.21 3.88
CA TYR A 22 -5.02 13.44 3.89
C TYR A 22 -6.20 14.24 3.35
N LEU A 23 -6.31 15.51 3.74
CA LEU A 23 -7.35 16.41 3.29
C LEU A 23 -7.21 16.72 1.79
N GLU A 24 -5.99 16.98 1.31
CA GLU A 24 -5.72 17.26 -0.10
C GLU A 24 -6.09 16.06 -0.98
N VAL A 25 -5.63 14.86 -0.63
CA VAL A 25 -5.95 13.62 -1.35
C VAL A 25 -7.46 13.39 -1.41
N ASN A 26 -8.16 13.49 -0.28
CA ASN A 26 -9.61 13.26 -0.26
C ASN A 26 -10.39 14.38 -0.96
N THR A 27 -9.92 15.63 -0.91
CA THR A 27 -10.52 16.74 -1.66
C THR A 27 -10.38 16.52 -3.16
N LYS A 28 -9.22 16.03 -3.61
CA LYS A 28 -9.01 15.67 -5.01
C LYS A 28 -9.91 14.52 -5.44
N LEU A 29 -9.98 13.44 -4.66
CA LEU A 29 -10.87 12.30 -4.94
C LEU A 29 -12.34 12.73 -5.06
N TYR A 30 -12.81 13.60 -4.16
CA TYR A 30 -14.16 14.14 -4.24
C TYR A 30 -14.41 14.93 -5.53
N LYS A 31 -13.47 15.82 -5.90
CA LYS A 31 -13.58 16.63 -7.12
C LYS A 31 -13.59 15.75 -8.37
N ASP A 32 -12.62 14.84 -8.49
CA ASP A 32 -12.50 13.94 -9.62
C ASP A 32 -13.76 13.06 -9.77
N PHE A 33 -14.34 12.60 -8.66
CA PHE A 33 -15.60 11.86 -8.66
C PHE A 33 -16.78 12.72 -9.12
N MET A 34 -16.92 13.94 -8.61
CA MET A 34 -17.99 14.86 -9.03
C MET A 34 -17.89 15.22 -10.52
N ASP A 35 -16.67 15.43 -11.02
CA ASP A 35 -16.43 15.67 -12.44
C ASP A 35 -16.82 14.45 -13.30
N THR A 36 -16.55 13.24 -12.81
CA THR A 36 -16.93 11.98 -13.48
C THR A 36 -18.45 11.76 -13.50
N VAL A 37 -19.14 12.07 -12.40
CA VAL A 37 -20.61 11.96 -12.32
C VAL A 37 -21.30 12.98 -13.24
N GLY A 38 -20.71 14.16 -13.43
CA GLY A 38 -21.26 15.21 -14.27
C GLY A 38 -22.57 15.81 -13.75
N SER A 39 -23.22 16.65 -14.57
CA SER A 39 -24.44 17.38 -14.20
C SER A 39 -25.75 16.68 -14.56
N ASP A 40 -25.73 15.74 -15.51
CA ASP A 40 -26.90 15.00 -15.98
C ASP A 40 -26.99 13.64 -15.27
N VAL A 41 -27.53 13.66 -14.05
CA VAL A 41 -27.58 12.49 -13.18
C VAL A 41 -28.66 11.51 -13.66
N SER A 42 -28.28 10.58 -14.54
CA SER A 42 -29.00 9.30 -14.63
C SER A 42 -28.72 8.51 -13.34
N PRO A 43 -29.72 7.87 -12.71
CA PRO A 43 -29.48 7.11 -11.49
C PRO A 43 -28.52 5.93 -11.76
N GLY A 44 -27.28 6.09 -11.30
CA GLY A 44 -26.67 5.18 -10.32
C GLY A 44 -26.05 3.90 -10.86
N ASN A 45 -24.79 3.98 -11.28
CA ASN A 45 -23.85 2.84 -11.20
C ASN A 45 -22.50 3.24 -10.57
N LEU A 46 -22.29 4.51 -10.23
CA LEU A 46 -21.01 4.99 -9.70
C LEU A 46 -21.10 5.26 -8.20
N ALA A 47 -20.12 4.78 -7.43
CA ALA A 47 -19.97 5.15 -6.03
C ALA A 47 -18.49 5.27 -5.65
N LEU A 48 -18.19 6.21 -4.75
CA LEU A 48 -16.88 6.39 -4.14
C LEU A 48 -17.02 6.32 -2.62
N TYR A 49 -16.27 5.40 -2.02
CA TYR A 49 -16.12 5.28 -0.58
C TYR A 49 -14.66 5.50 -0.21
N THR A 50 -14.44 6.25 0.87
CA THR A 50 -13.13 6.33 1.51
C THR A 50 -13.28 6.02 2.98
N ASN A 51 -12.30 5.31 3.53
CA ASN A 51 -12.22 4.92 4.93
C ASN A 51 -10.76 4.91 5.39
N TYR A 52 -10.54 4.69 6.67
CA TYR A 52 -9.21 4.45 7.19
C TYR A 52 -9.25 3.55 8.43
N LYS A 53 -8.12 2.95 8.77
CA LYS A 53 -7.92 2.24 10.04
C LYS A 53 -6.49 2.38 10.53
N VAL A 54 -6.35 2.33 11.85
CA VAL A 54 -5.04 2.13 12.49
C VAL A 54 -4.68 0.66 12.28
N LYS A 55 -3.70 0.41 11.43
CA LYS A 55 -3.27 -0.94 11.04
C LYS A 55 -2.30 -1.55 12.05
N VAL A 56 -1.37 -0.73 12.55
CA VAL A 56 -0.40 -1.08 13.59
C VAL A 56 -0.28 0.11 14.53
N ARG A 57 -0.22 -0.17 15.84
CA ARG A 57 0.10 0.85 16.84
C ARG A 57 0.91 0.21 17.97
N THR A 58 2.18 0.59 18.03
CA THR A 58 3.09 0.25 19.13
C THR A 58 3.57 1.53 19.81
N GLU A 59 4.50 1.42 20.75
CA GLU A 59 5.16 2.60 21.34
C GLU A 59 6.06 3.34 20.32
N GLU A 60 6.51 2.64 19.27
CA GLU A 60 7.51 3.16 18.33
C GLU A 60 6.94 3.43 16.94
N LEU A 61 5.87 2.72 16.56
CA LEU A 61 5.36 2.71 15.19
C LEU A 61 3.85 2.92 15.18
N LEU A 62 3.40 3.81 14.30
CA LEU A 62 2.01 3.93 13.91
C LEU A 62 1.91 3.68 12.41
N VAL A 63 1.01 2.79 12.01
CA VAL A 63 0.67 2.56 10.60
C VAL A 63 -0.80 2.91 10.39
N ILE A 64 -1.07 3.84 9.48
CA ILE A 64 -2.41 4.19 9.03
C ILE A 64 -2.66 3.57 7.66
N GLU A 65 -3.73 2.80 7.53
CA GLU A 65 -4.21 2.30 6.25
C GLU A 65 -5.38 3.16 5.80
N SER A 66 -5.20 3.93 4.73
CA SER A 66 -6.25 4.66 4.03
C SER A 66 -6.83 3.80 2.92
N ILE A 67 -8.13 3.65 2.87
CA ILE A 67 -8.84 2.75 1.96
C ILE A 67 -9.70 3.59 1.02
N LYS A 68 -9.63 3.28 -0.28
CA LYS A 68 -10.51 3.83 -1.32
C LYS A 68 -11.19 2.67 -2.04
N THR A 69 -12.51 2.72 -2.13
CA THR A 69 -13.32 1.79 -2.91
C THR A 69 -14.11 2.57 -3.95
N GLU A 70 -13.96 2.19 -5.21
CA GLU A 70 -14.73 2.72 -6.32
C GLU A 70 -15.66 1.64 -6.85
N ILE A 71 -16.90 1.99 -7.14
CA ILE A 71 -17.88 1.07 -7.72
C ILE A 71 -18.33 1.66 -9.05
N ALA A 72 -18.25 0.84 -10.10
CA ALA A 72 -18.85 1.07 -11.39
C ALA A 72 -19.62 -0.20 -11.82
N ALA A 73 -19.18 -0.87 -12.89
CA ALA A 73 -19.66 -2.21 -13.23
C ALA A 73 -19.22 -3.28 -12.21
N SER A 74 -18.08 -3.07 -11.56
CA SER A 74 -17.55 -3.84 -10.44
C SER A 74 -16.97 -2.90 -9.39
N GLY A 75 -16.67 -3.44 -8.21
CA GLY A 75 -15.86 -2.76 -7.20
C GLY A 75 -14.37 -2.86 -7.53
N SER A 76 -13.62 -1.83 -7.16
CA SER A 76 -12.16 -1.85 -7.08
C SER A 76 -11.71 -1.19 -5.77
N GLU A 77 -10.95 -1.92 -4.97
CA GLU A 77 -10.33 -1.43 -3.74
C GLU A 77 -8.83 -1.13 -3.93
N SER A 78 -8.40 0.01 -3.38
CA SER A 78 -7.00 0.42 -3.30
C SER A 78 -6.71 0.91 -1.89
N VAL A 79 -5.48 0.68 -1.43
CA VAL A 79 -5.04 1.09 -0.08
C VAL A 79 -3.75 1.88 -0.13
N GLN A 80 -3.59 2.83 0.78
CA GLN A 80 -2.34 3.53 1.00
C GLN A 80 -1.95 3.40 2.46
N PHE A 81 -0.70 3.02 2.70
CA PHE A 81 -0.13 2.95 4.03
C PHE A 81 0.76 4.16 4.31
N ASP A 82 0.62 4.72 5.50
CA ASP A 82 1.53 5.70 6.07
C ASP A 82 2.18 5.12 7.32
N ASN A 83 3.50 4.92 7.27
CA ASN A 83 4.32 4.36 8.34
C ASN A 83 5.01 5.50 9.08
N ILE A 84 4.73 5.65 10.38
CA ILE A 84 5.18 6.79 11.18
C ILE A 84 6.01 6.29 12.36
N ASP A 85 7.26 6.73 12.44
CA ASP A 85 8.09 6.57 13.63
C ASP A 85 7.62 7.56 14.70
N LEU A 86 7.06 7.05 15.78
CA LEU A 86 6.52 7.84 16.89
C LEU A 86 7.61 8.43 17.79
N LYS A 87 8.81 7.82 17.82
CA LYS A 87 9.94 8.30 18.63
C LYS A 87 10.66 9.47 17.96
N ASN A 88 10.98 9.29 16.68
CA ASN A 88 11.69 10.29 15.90
C ASN A 88 10.74 11.29 15.21
N GLN A 89 9.43 11.01 15.22
CA GLN A 89 8.38 11.85 14.62
C GLN A 89 8.68 12.12 13.15
N VAL A 90 8.87 11.05 12.38
CA VAL A 90 9.15 11.08 10.94
C VAL A 90 8.34 10.02 10.19
N MET A 91 8.11 10.29 8.90
CA MET A 91 7.56 9.31 7.97
C MET A 91 8.64 8.35 7.51
N ILE A 92 8.34 7.06 7.55
CA ILE A 92 9.19 6.00 7.00
C ILE A 92 8.75 5.77 5.56
N THR A 93 9.67 5.99 4.63
CA THR A 93 9.49 5.66 3.21
C THR A 93 10.18 4.34 2.89
N LEU A 94 9.74 3.65 1.83
CA LEU A 94 10.36 2.38 1.44
C LEU A 94 11.88 2.54 1.19
N PRO A 95 12.35 3.55 0.42
CA PRO A 95 13.79 3.75 0.24
C PRO A 95 14.55 4.04 1.53
N SER A 96 13.92 4.71 2.52
CA SER A 96 14.59 5.09 3.77
C SER A 96 15.01 3.88 4.64
N LEU A 97 14.45 2.70 4.38
CA LEU A 97 14.80 1.46 5.06
C LEU A 97 16.11 0.84 4.53
N PHE A 98 16.58 1.27 3.36
CA PHE A 98 17.65 0.60 2.62
C PHE A 98 18.85 1.52 2.34
N LYS A 99 20.03 0.90 2.19
CA LYS A 99 21.30 1.59 1.94
C LYS A 99 21.38 2.17 0.52
N ASP A 100 20.75 1.50 -0.43
CA ASP A 100 20.75 1.81 -1.86
C ASP A 100 19.55 1.13 -2.53
N ASP A 101 19.37 1.32 -3.84
CA ASP A 101 18.20 0.85 -4.61
C ASP A 101 18.18 -0.68 -4.87
N SER A 102 19.14 -1.45 -4.34
CA SER A 102 19.16 -2.92 -4.52
C SER A 102 17.92 -3.62 -3.95
N TYR A 103 17.22 -3.00 -3.00
CA TYR A 103 15.98 -3.54 -2.43
C TYR A 103 14.90 -3.79 -3.47
N ILE A 104 14.86 -3.00 -4.56
CA ILE A 104 13.87 -3.15 -5.63
C ILE A 104 13.98 -4.55 -6.23
N GLY A 105 15.21 -4.97 -6.58
CA GLY A 105 15.46 -6.30 -7.13
C GLY A 105 15.20 -7.42 -6.11
N LEU A 106 15.78 -7.29 -4.91
CA LEU A 106 15.65 -8.31 -3.85
C LEU A 106 14.19 -8.60 -3.48
N ILE A 107 13.39 -7.56 -3.32
CA ILE A 107 11.96 -7.69 -2.98
C ILE A 107 11.18 -8.25 -4.16
N SER A 108 11.44 -7.76 -5.39
CA SER A 108 10.72 -8.23 -6.58
C SER A 108 10.97 -9.71 -6.86
N ASP A 109 12.21 -10.17 -6.73
CA ASP A 109 12.59 -11.57 -6.92
C ASP A 109 11.92 -12.48 -5.86
N ASN A 110 11.86 -12.00 -4.62
CA ASN A 110 11.17 -12.71 -3.55
C ASN A 110 9.65 -12.79 -3.81
N ILE A 111 9.01 -11.69 -4.22
CA ILE A 111 7.58 -11.67 -4.54
C ILE A 111 7.28 -12.61 -5.71
N LYS A 112 8.07 -12.59 -6.78
CA LYS A 112 7.94 -13.52 -7.92
C LYS A 112 8.04 -14.98 -7.47
N THR A 113 8.92 -15.28 -6.51
CA THR A 113 9.05 -16.62 -5.93
C THR A 113 7.78 -17.01 -5.17
N GLN A 114 7.31 -16.15 -4.26
CA GLN A 114 6.07 -16.39 -3.50
C GLN A 114 4.83 -16.54 -4.40
N MET A 115 4.73 -15.75 -5.48
CA MET A 115 3.64 -15.84 -6.45
C MET A 115 3.61 -17.23 -7.10
N ARG A 116 4.77 -17.72 -7.58
CA ARG A 116 4.90 -19.05 -8.19
C ARG A 116 4.57 -20.17 -7.21
N GLU A 117 5.05 -20.10 -5.98
CA GLU A 117 4.77 -21.08 -4.94
C GLU A 117 3.27 -21.17 -4.66
N LYS A 118 2.59 -20.04 -4.41
CA LYS A 118 1.15 -20.01 -4.16
C LYS A 118 0.31 -20.52 -5.35
N MET A 119 0.70 -20.17 -6.57
CA MET A 119 0.01 -20.66 -7.79
C MET A 119 0.18 -22.18 -8.00
N ASN A 120 1.30 -22.76 -7.55
CA ASN A 120 1.54 -24.20 -7.61
C ASN A 120 0.78 -24.97 -6.51
N GLU A 121 0.57 -24.34 -5.35
CA GLU A 121 -0.13 -24.94 -4.21
C GLU A 121 -1.66 -24.87 -4.35
N GLU A 122 -2.18 -23.80 -4.95
CA GLU A 122 -3.62 -23.53 -5.03
C GLU A 122 -4.06 -23.14 -6.45
N GLU A 123 -4.79 -24.02 -7.13
CA GLU A 123 -5.27 -23.81 -8.52
C GLU A 123 -6.14 -22.55 -8.71
N ARG A 124 -6.73 -22.01 -7.63
CA ARG A 124 -7.58 -20.82 -7.67
C ARG A 124 -6.81 -19.51 -7.49
N VAL A 125 -5.52 -19.58 -7.11
CA VAL A 125 -4.65 -18.42 -6.97
C VAL A 125 -4.06 -18.10 -8.33
N ILE A 126 -4.22 -16.85 -8.76
CA ILE A 126 -3.71 -16.37 -10.04
C ILE A 126 -3.01 -15.04 -9.81
N TYR A 127 -1.78 -14.93 -10.31
CA TYR A 127 -1.04 -13.68 -10.41
C TYR A 127 -0.66 -13.41 -11.86
N PHE A 128 -0.64 -12.14 -12.24
CA PHE A 128 -0.16 -11.69 -13.54
C PHE A 128 1.34 -11.47 -13.42
N MET A 129 2.16 -12.38 -13.95
CA MET A 129 3.62 -12.25 -13.95
C MET A 129 4.12 -11.99 -15.38
N GLU A 130 5.15 -11.15 -15.51
CA GLU A 130 5.80 -10.94 -16.80
C GLU A 130 6.56 -12.22 -17.23
N GLY A 131 6.38 -12.62 -18.49
CA GLY A 131 7.16 -13.70 -19.11
C GLY A 131 6.55 -15.10 -19.08
N ASP A 132 5.41 -15.32 -18.41
CA ASP A 132 4.67 -16.59 -18.50
C ASP A 132 3.94 -16.68 -19.86
N ASP A 133 2.89 -15.86 -20.04
CA ASP A 133 2.05 -15.82 -21.26
C ASP A 133 1.69 -14.38 -21.72
N SER A 134 2.21 -13.36 -21.03
CA SER A 134 1.99 -11.94 -21.39
C SER A 134 3.22 -11.09 -21.05
N ASN A 135 3.46 -10.06 -21.86
CA ASN A 135 4.49 -9.04 -21.61
C ASN A 135 3.99 -7.91 -20.69
N SER A 136 2.87 -8.09 -19.98
CA SER A 136 2.19 -7.02 -19.23
C SER A 136 1.91 -7.39 -17.77
N GLY A 137 2.68 -8.32 -17.20
CA GLY A 137 2.55 -8.74 -15.80
C GLY A 137 3.53 -8.04 -14.86
N PHE A 138 3.52 -8.46 -13.59
CA PHE A 138 4.43 -7.99 -12.57
C PHE A 138 5.88 -8.35 -12.92
N ASP A 139 6.71 -7.32 -13.01
CA ASP A 139 8.16 -7.45 -13.16
C ASP A 139 8.89 -6.99 -11.89
N GLN A 140 8.72 -5.73 -11.53
CA GLN A 140 9.38 -5.15 -10.36
C GLN A 140 8.45 -4.23 -9.59
N ILE A 141 8.72 -4.11 -8.30
CA ILE A 141 8.08 -3.09 -7.47
C ILE A 141 8.52 -1.69 -7.90
N LYS A 142 7.69 -0.69 -7.64
CA LYS A 142 8.11 0.72 -7.76
C LYS A 142 9.11 1.07 -6.65
N PRO A 143 10.02 2.05 -6.84
CA PRO A 143 10.91 2.52 -5.78
C PRO A 143 10.14 2.96 -4.52
N ASP A 144 8.96 3.53 -4.70
CA ASP A 144 8.04 3.98 -3.65
C ASP A 144 6.80 3.06 -3.50
N GLN A 145 6.94 1.77 -3.82
CA GLN A 145 5.85 0.80 -3.72
C GLN A 145 5.17 0.87 -2.35
N ASN A 146 3.84 0.80 -2.37
CA ASN A 146 3.02 0.83 -1.18
C ASN A 146 3.37 -0.33 -0.24
N PHE A 147 3.67 -0.01 1.02
CA PHE A 147 4.16 -0.97 1.99
C PHE A 147 3.73 -0.61 3.40
N TYR A 148 3.74 -1.59 4.30
CA TYR A 148 3.72 -1.32 5.73
C TYR A 148 4.64 -2.23 6.51
N ILE A 149 4.96 -1.83 7.74
CA ILE A 149 5.64 -2.67 8.71
C ILE A 149 4.56 -3.26 9.63
N ASN A 150 4.49 -4.58 9.71
CA ASN A 150 3.50 -5.25 10.55
C ASN A 150 3.91 -5.27 12.04
N GLU A 151 3.05 -5.80 12.92
CA GLU A 151 3.30 -5.85 14.37
C GLU A 151 4.56 -6.67 14.76
N ASP A 152 4.96 -7.62 13.91
CA ASP A 152 6.15 -8.45 14.10
C ASP A 152 7.44 -7.79 13.59
N GLY A 153 7.35 -6.56 13.04
CA GLY A 153 8.49 -5.89 12.41
C GLY A 153 8.86 -6.51 11.07
N LYS A 154 7.92 -7.09 10.33
CA LYS A 154 8.15 -7.57 8.96
C LYS A 154 7.70 -6.53 7.95
N LEU A 155 8.50 -6.39 6.88
CA LEU A 155 8.14 -5.60 5.72
C LEU A 155 7.02 -6.32 4.95
N VAL A 156 5.94 -5.61 4.65
CA VAL A 156 4.83 -6.11 3.84
C VAL A 156 4.62 -5.20 2.64
N ILE A 157 4.73 -5.75 1.44
CA ILE A 157 4.42 -5.05 0.18
C ILE A 157 2.96 -5.32 -0.16
N SER A 158 2.22 -4.25 -0.49
CA SER A 158 0.81 -4.33 -0.86
C SER A 158 0.60 -3.89 -2.30
N PHE A 159 -0.31 -4.58 -2.96
CA PHE A 159 -0.78 -4.29 -4.31
C PHE A 159 -2.30 -4.07 -4.27
N ASP A 160 -2.75 -3.07 -5.01
CA ASP A 160 -4.17 -2.75 -5.14
C ASP A 160 -4.88 -3.85 -5.94
N GLU A 161 -6.21 -3.90 -5.86
CA GLU A 161 -6.98 -4.79 -6.73
C GLU A 161 -6.64 -4.53 -8.21
N TYR A 162 -6.57 -5.60 -8.99
CA TYR A 162 -6.18 -5.59 -10.41
C TYR A 162 -4.71 -5.26 -10.72
N GLU A 163 -3.88 -4.87 -9.74
CA GLU A 163 -2.49 -4.45 -10.00
C GLU A 163 -1.60 -5.64 -10.42
N VAL A 164 -1.70 -6.77 -9.73
CA VAL A 164 -0.90 -7.98 -10.01
C VAL A 164 -1.71 -9.27 -10.05
N ALA A 165 -3.04 -9.18 -9.96
CA ALA A 165 -3.94 -10.32 -9.84
C ALA A 165 -5.35 -9.94 -10.33
N PRO A 166 -6.22 -10.90 -10.72
CA PRO A 166 -7.60 -10.58 -11.06
C PRO A 166 -8.35 -10.03 -9.85
N GLY A 167 -9.34 -9.17 -10.05
CA GLY A 167 -10.08 -8.52 -8.95
C GLY A 167 -10.74 -9.47 -7.95
N SER A 168 -11.02 -10.72 -8.33
CA SER A 168 -11.51 -11.75 -7.40
C SER A 168 -10.52 -12.10 -6.29
N MET A 169 -9.23 -11.79 -6.45
CA MET A 169 -8.20 -11.98 -5.43
C MET A 169 -8.20 -10.87 -4.36
N GLY A 170 -8.94 -9.77 -4.59
CA GLY A 170 -8.92 -8.62 -3.71
C GLY A 170 -7.56 -7.94 -3.64
N LEU A 171 -7.32 -7.21 -2.55
CA LEU A 171 -6.00 -6.68 -2.21
C LEU A 171 -5.01 -7.82 -1.97
N VAL A 172 -3.84 -7.74 -2.60
CA VAL A 172 -2.79 -8.74 -2.46
C VAL A 172 -1.63 -8.15 -1.67
N ALA A 173 -1.10 -8.91 -0.72
CA ALA A 173 0.07 -8.51 0.05
C ALA A 173 1.08 -9.65 0.23
N PHE A 174 2.36 -9.29 0.32
CA PHE A 174 3.47 -10.21 0.50
C PHE A 174 4.33 -9.76 1.67
N ILE A 175 4.50 -10.66 2.65
CA ILE A 175 5.45 -10.47 3.74
C ILE A 175 6.83 -10.83 3.17
N ILE A 176 7.77 -9.90 3.27
CA ILE A 176 9.14 -10.09 2.80
C ILE A 176 9.96 -10.71 3.93
N PRO A 177 10.52 -11.92 3.74
CA PRO A 177 11.37 -12.52 4.74
C PRO A 177 12.63 -11.67 4.98
N THR A 178 12.87 -11.32 6.24
CA THR A 178 13.92 -10.36 6.62
C THR A 178 15.31 -10.80 6.16
N GLU A 179 15.59 -12.10 6.15
CA GLU A 179 16.84 -12.69 5.67
C GLU A 179 17.16 -12.35 4.22
N VAL A 180 16.14 -12.13 3.37
CA VAL A 180 16.33 -11.79 1.95
C VAL A 180 16.83 -10.37 1.77
N ILE A 181 16.46 -9.47 2.69
CA ILE A 181 16.73 -8.03 2.58
C ILE A 181 17.71 -7.51 3.64
N ARG A 182 18.14 -8.36 4.58
CA ARG A 182 18.90 -7.99 5.78
C ARG A 182 20.15 -7.17 5.47
N ASP A 183 20.93 -7.59 4.49
CA ASP A 183 22.21 -6.95 4.17
C ASP A 183 22.02 -5.59 3.48
N ALA A 184 20.85 -5.37 2.85
CA ALA A 184 20.49 -4.11 2.21
C ALA A 184 19.90 -3.07 3.19
N LEU A 185 19.44 -3.48 4.37
CA LEU A 185 18.85 -2.58 5.38
C LEU A 185 19.88 -1.61 5.97
N VAL A 186 19.47 -0.37 6.24
CA VAL A 186 20.29 0.62 6.97
C VAL A 186 20.49 0.23 8.43
N SER A 187 19.48 -0.38 9.05
CA SER A 187 19.49 -0.88 10.44
C SER A 187 18.38 -1.93 10.65
N ASP A 188 18.39 -2.57 11.80
CA ASP A 188 17.36 -3.50 12.30
C ASP A 188 16.30 -2.80 13.18
N THR A 189 16.24 -1.46 13.15
CA THR A 189 15.34 -0.66 14.00
C THR A 189 13.87 -1.01 13.74
N TYR A 190 13.48 -1.09 12.47
CA TYR A 190 12.09 -1.28 12.07
C TYR A 190 11.80 -2.69 11.57
N ILE A 191 12.77 -3.33 10.91
CA ILE A 191 12.64 -4.64 10.30
C ILE A 191 13.42 -5.67 11.10
N LYS A 192 12.73 -6.72 11.60
CA LYS A 192 13.27 -7.73 12.53
C LYS A 192 13.33 -9.12 11.89
#